data_AF-A0A416JXJ8-F1
#
_entry.id   AF-A0A416JXJ8-F1
#
_cell.length_a   1.000
_cell.length_b   1.000
_cell.length_c   1.000
_cell.angle_alpha   90.00
_cell.angle_beta   90.00
_cell.angle_gamma   90.00
#
_symmetry.space_group_name_H-M   'P 1'
#
loop_
_entity.id
_entity.type
_entity.pdbx_description
1 polymer ?
#
loop_
_entity_poly.entity_id
_entity_poly.type
_entity_poly.pdbx_seq_one_letter_code
_entity_poly.pdbx_strand_id
1 'polypeptide(L)' 'MQAEENAKQQLVINAIADKEGIKVTDEELESMAEEYGFESVDKMKESAGENVVNESLLTNLVLKFVSDNAVAE' A
#
# COMPACT_ATOMS: atom_id res chain seq x y z
N MET A 1 -3.23 19.40 13.43
CA MET A 1 -4.42 18.61 13.06
C MET A 1 -4.09 17.53 12.01
N GLN A 2 -3.26 17.80 10.99
CA GLN A 2 -2.86 16.78 9.98
C GLN A 2 -2.29 15.47 10.56
N ALA A 3 -1.49 15.51 11.63
CA ALA A 3 -0.94 14.29 12.22
C ALA A 3 -2.01 13.35 12.81
N GLU A 4 -3.11 13.90 13.32
CA GLU A 4 -4.21 13.11 13.88
C GLU A 4 -5.03 12.44 12.76
N GLU A 5 -5.29 13.15 11.67
CA GLU A 5 -5.99 12.60 10.50
C GLU A 5 -5.16 11.50 9.82
N ASN A 6 -3.86 11.72 9.65
CA ASN A 6 -2.96 10.71 9.09
C ASN A 6 -2.92 9.44 9.96
N ALA A 7 -2.86 9.59 11.29
CA ALA A 7 -2.89 8.46 12.20
C ALA A 7 -4.22 7.68 12.11
N LYS A 8 -5.36 8.38 12.02
CA LYS A 8 -6.67 7.74 11.82
C LYS A 8 -6.73 7.00 10.48
N GLN A 9 -6.24 7.60 9.41
CA GLN A 9 -6.22 6.98 8.09
C GLN A 9 -5.37 5.69 8.10
N GLN A 10 -4.17 5.73 8.69
CA GLN A 10 -3.32 4.54 8.83
C GLN A 10 -4.02 3.42 9.60
N LEU A 11 -4.73 3.77 10.68
CA LEU A 11 -5.51 2.80 11.47
C LEU A 11 -6.64 2.17 10.66
N VAL A 12 -7.35 2.96 9.87
CA VAL A 12 -8.44 2.46 8.98
C VAL A 12 -7.87 1.55 7.91
N ILE A 13 -6.77 1.93 7.26
CA ILE A 13 -6.09 1.12 6.24
C ILE A 13 -5.69 -0.24 6.82
N ASN A 14 -5.02 -0.22 7.97
CA ASN A 14 -4.58 -1.45 8.64
C ASN A 14 -5.76 -2.34 9.05
N ALA A 15 -6.86 -1.75 9.52
CA ALA A 15 -8.05 -2.50 9.90
C ALA A 15 -8.74 -3.17 8.70
N ILE A 16 -8.81 -2.48 7.54
CA ILE A 16 -9.36 -3.06 6.32
C ILE A 16 -8.44 -4.17 5.81
N ALA A 17 -7.13 -3.93 5.81
CA ALA A 17 -6.15 -4.92 5.37
C ALA A 17 -6.24 -6.21 6.18
N ASP A 18 -6.31 -6.11 7.51
CA ASP A 18 -6.45 -7.28 8.40
C ASP A 18 -7.77 -8.02 8.17
N LYS A 19 -8.88 -7.28 8.07
CA LYS A 19 -10.23 -7.85 7.90
C LYS A 19 -10.41 -8.57 6.57
N GLU A 20 -9.92 -7.98 5.48
CA GLU A 20 -10.06 -8.52 4.12
C GLU A 20 -8.89 -9.44 3.72
N GLY A 21 -7.88 -9.56 4.58
CA GLY A 21 -6.70 -10.39 4.34
C GLY A 21 -5.75 -9.82 3.28
N ILE A 22 -5.80 -8.50 3.04
CA ILE A 22 -4.91 -7.80 2.10
C ILE A 22 -3.52 -7.75 2.72
N LYS A 23 -2.53 -8.25 1.98
CA LYS A 23 -1.13 -8.28 2.39
C LYS A 23 -0.25 -7.87 1.23
N VAL A 24 0.90 -7.28 1.56
CA VAL A 24 1.96 -7.06 0.59
C VAL A 24 2.58 -8.40 0.24
N THR A 25 2.49 -8.77 -1.04
CA THR A 25 3.14 -9.97 -1.60
C THR A 25 4.31 -9.56 -2.49
N ASP A 26 5.19 -10.52 -2.78
CA ASP A 26 6.32 -10.29 -3.67
C ASP A 26 5.87 -9.89 -5.09
N GLU A 27 4.79 -10.49 -5.61
CA GLU A 27 4.24 -10.15 -6.94
C GLU A 27 3.77 -8.68 -7.04
N GLU A 28 3.12 -8.16 -5.99
CA GLU A 28 2.68 -6.77 -5.96
C GLU A 28 3.86 -5.81 -5.80
N LEU A 29 4.91 -6.22 -5.07
CA LEU A 29 6.15 -5.47 -4.97
C LEU A 29 6.88 -5.40 -6.30
N GLU A 30 6.96 -6.52 -7.03
CA GLU A 30 7.54 -6.58 -8.38
C GLU A 30 6.77 -5.68 -9.34
N SER A 31 5.43 -5.78 -9.34
CA SER A 31 4.56 -4.92 -10.15
C SER A 31 4.78 -3.43 -9.83
N MET A 32 4.89 -3.07 -8.55
CA MET A 32 5.16 -1.69 -8.15
C MET A 32 6.57 -1.24 -8.57
N ALA A 33 7.58 -2.10 -8.45
CA ALA A 33 8.93 -1.77 -8.91
C ALA A 33 8.95 -1.50 -10.41
N GLU A 34 8.29 -2.36 -11.21
CA GLU A 34 8.17 -2.19 -12.66
C GLU A 34 7.40 -0.91 -13.03
N GLU A 35 6.28 -0.63 -12.38
CA GLU A 35 5.45 0.56 -12.62
C GLU A 35 6.21 1.86 -12.31
N TYR A 36 7.06 1.83 -11.28
CA TYR A 36 7.90 2.97 -10.88
C TYR A 36 9.23 3.03 -11.65
N GLY A 37 9.51 2.05 -12.52
CA GLY A 37 10.71 2.01 -13.35
C GLY A 37 11.99 1.59 -12.62
N PHE A 38 11.87 0.88 -11.50
CA PHE A 38 13.00 0.27 -10.81
C PHE A 38 13.38 -1.07 -11.45
N GLU A 39 14.68 -1.38 -11.47
CA GLU A 39 15.18 -2.66 -11.99
C GLU A 39 14.75 -3.86 -11.13
N SER A 40 14.51 -3.66 -9.84
CA SER A 40 14.06 -4.71 -8.92
C SER A 40 13.43 -4.13 -7.65
N VAL A 41 12.71 -4.99 -6.92
CA VAL A 41 12.16 -4.69 -5.59
C VAL A 41 13.27 -4.27 -4.63
N ASP A 42 14.42 -4.93 -4.66
CA ASP A 42 15.57 -4.55 -3.83
C ASP A 42 16.02 -3.11 -4.08
N LYS A 43 16.13 -2.69 -5.35
CA LYS A 43 16.51 -1.31 -5.70
C LYS A 43 15.50 -0.28 -5.20
N MET A 44 14.22 -0.62 -5.29
CA MET A 44 13.14 0.20 -4.75
C MET A 44 13.25 0.31 -3.22
N LYS A 45 13.44 -0.81 -2.52
CA LYS A 45 13.62 -0.86 -1.06
C LYS A 45 14.90 -0.16 -0.60
N GLU A 46 16.00 -0.25 -1.34
CA GLU A 46 17.23 0.50 -1.07
C GLU A 46 17.02 2.01 -1.19
N SER A 47 16.22 2.44 -2.17
CA SER A 47 15.98 3.86 -2.44
C SER A 47 15.02 4.52 -1.45
N ALA A 48 13.91 3.86 -1.10
CA ALA A 48 12.85 4.44 -0.27
C ALA A 48 12.80 3.88 1.17
N GLY A 49 13.42 2.71 1.39
CA GLY A 49 13.33 1.95 2.64
C GLY A 49 12.21 0.91 2.59
N GLU A 50 12.52 -0.32 3.03
CA GLU A 50 11.57 -1.44 3.00
C GLU A 50 10.24 -1.14 3.70
N ASN A 51 10.27 -0.51 4.88
CA ASN A 51 9.06 -0.17 5.61
C ASN A 51 8.17 0.79 4.83
N VAL A 52 8.76 1.84 4.24
CA VAL A 52 8.03 2.87 3.49
C VAL A 52 7.38 2.26 2.24
N VAL A 53 8.12 1.41 1.54
CA VAL A 53 7.65 0.68 0.36
C VAL A 53 6.45 -0.20 0.73
N ASN A 54 6.58 -1.01 1.79
CA ASN A 54 5.52 -1.90 2.24
C ASN A 54 4.27 -1.13 2.71
N GLU A 55 4.43 -0.06 3.50
CA GLU A 55 3.31 0.75 3.96
C GLU A 55 2.58 1.46 2.82
N SER A 56 3.33 1.97 1.84
CA SER A 56 2.77 2.65 0.67
C SER A 56 1.99 1.67 -0.21
N LEU A 57 2.56 0.48 -0.46
CA LEU A 57 1.90 -0.56 -1.25
C LEU A 57 0.64 -1.08 -0.55
N LEU A 58 0.69 -1.34 0.75
CA LEU A 58 -0.48 -1.75 1.52
C LEU A 58 -1.61 -0.71 1.45
N THR A 59 -1.24 0.58 1.54
CA THR A 59 -2.19 1.69 1.39
C THR A 59 -2.83 1.68 0.01
N ASN A 60 -2.04 1.54 -1.05
CA ASN A 60 -2.55 1.47 -2.43
C ASN A 60 -3.48 0.27 -2.64
N LEU A 61 -3.12 -0.90 -2.14
CA LEU A 61 -3.94 -2.12 -2.22
C LEU A 61 -5.30 -1.94 -1.54
N VAL A 62 -5.30 -1.37 -0.33
CA VAL A 62 -6.53 -1.09 0.41
C VAL A 62 -7.37 -0.02 -0.29
N LEU A 63 -6.76 1.05 -0.79
CA LEU A 63 -7.47 2.09 -1.54
C LEU A 63 -8.08 1.55 -2.83
N LYS A 64 -7.36 0.69 -3.55
CA LYS A 64 -7.86 -0.01 -4.75
C LYS A 64 -9.03 -0.91 -4.39
N PHE A 65 -8.90 -1.73 -3.35
CA PHE A 65 -10.01 -2.56 -2.86
C PHE A 65 -11.24 -1.73 -2.51
N VAL A 66 -11.06 -0.64 -1.75
CA VAL A 66 -12.16 0.25 -1.38
C VAL A 66 -12.77 0.90 -2.62
N SER A 67 -11.97 1.30 -3.61
CA SER A 67 -12.45 1.89 -4.87
C SER A 67 -13.21 0.88 -5.73
N ASP A 68 -12.74 -0.36 -5.82
CA ASP A 68 -13.39 -1.45 -6.56
C ASP A 68 -14.69 -1.90 -5.91
N ASN A 69 -14.78 -1.80 -4.57
CA ASN A 69 -16.01 -2.12 -3.80
C ASN A 69 -16.91 -0.91 -3.57
N ALA A 70 -16.43 0.31 -3.83
CA ALA A 70 -17.24 1.51 -3.81
C ALA A 70 -18.17 1.43 -5.02
N VAL A 71 -19.40 0.98 -4.78
CA VAL A 71 -20.46 1.00 -5.79
C VAL A 71 -20.55 2.44 -6.29
N ALA A 72 -20.18 2.66 -7.55
CA ALA A 72 -20.46 3.92 -8.23
C ALA A 72 -21.99 4.00 -8.37
N GLU A 73 -22.61 4.75 -7.45
CA GLU A 73 -24.02 5.15 -7.57
C GLU A 73 -24.18 6.18 -8.70
#